data_AF-A0A7S2M3T5-F1
#
_entry.id   AF-A0A7S2M3T5-F1
#
_cell.length_a   1.000
_cell.length_b   1.000
_cell.length_c   1.000
_cell.angle_alpha   90.00
_cell.angle_beta   90.00
_cell.angle_gamma   90.00
#
_symmetry.space_group_name_H-M   'P 1'
#
loop_
_entity.id
_entity.type
_entity.pdbx_description
1 polymer ?
#
loop_
_entity_poly.entity_id
_entity_poly.type
_entity_poly.pdbx_seq_one_letter_code
_entity_poly.pdbx_strand_id
1 'polypeptide(L)'
;MVAQTSGAAVDRPEHANMYVVLDVTLDPLLVPADRVQPAIVRGKEPRLVLQRCQEWMDSFKKYDDKRVLCLGTDLDGRSRFICRFIRPQKPPPHINPSDPFAIEAAARYVSLIPFLGDSELWPQLNDVWCTDQEFLTMQCGDWEEHSILLCNYFNYIDTYRQTRANSGYSTFDVRSYCVKVDAVPEGEIWMVLRRDCKTGHCEFWHAIQGACFFVPFREPPTWLERMCPTRRPRGAAGVASRAAEGGAAGEEAALKPRADEPGL
;
A
#
# COMPACT_ATOMS: atom_id res chain seq x y z
N MET A 1 -51.56 -23.42 38.13
CA MET A 1 -52.32 -23.49 36.87
C MET A 1 -51.99 -22.23 36.08
N VAL A 2 -51.61 -22.42 34.83
CA VAL A 2 -50.84 -21.49 33.98
C VAL A 2 -51.57 -20.16 33.72
N ALA A 3 -50.83 -19.05 33.79
CA ALA A 3 -51.16 -17.85 33.03
C ALA A 3 -49.85 -17.30 32.44
N GLN A 4 -49.75 -17.41 31.11
CA GLN A 4 -48.67 -16.87 30.29
C GLN A 4 -48.66 -15.35 30.38
N THR A 5 -47.50 -14.75 30.65
CA THR A 5 -47.25 -13.33 30.39
C THR A 5 -46.38 -13.21 29.15
N SER A 6 -47.00 -12.79 28.06
CA SER A 6 -46.34 -12.31 26.85
C SER A 6 -45.47 -11.09 27.19
N GLY A 7 -44.16 -11.26 27.23
CA GLY A 7 -43.21 -10.16 27.30
C GLY A 7 -43.09 -9.50 25.92
N ALA A 8 -43.72 -8.34 25.76
CA ALA A 8 -43.48 -7.46 24.62
C ALA A 8 -42.01 -7.04 24.62
N ALA A 9 -41.38 -7.10 23.43
CA ALA A 9 -40.04 -6.62 23.20
C ALA A 9 -39.94 -5.14 23.60
N VAL A 10 -39.05 -4.84 24.54
CA VAL A 10 -38.63 -3.47 24.84
C VAL A 10 -37.65 -3.08 23.74
N ASP A 11 -38.18 -2.41 22.73
CA ASP A 11 -37.42 -1.71 21.72
C ASP A 11 -36.58 -0.62 22.41
N ARG A 12 -35.28 -0.85 22.55
CA ARG A 12 -34.36 0.17 23.06
C ARG A 12 -34.00 1.07 21.88
N PRO A 13 -34.23 2.39 21.96
CA PRO A 13 -33.86 3.28 20.88
C PRO A 13 -32.34 3.25 20.70
N GLU A 14 -31.94 2.88 19.50
CA GLU A 14 -30.57 2.95 19.01
C GLU A 14 -30.15 4.41 19.09
N HIS A 15 -29.22 4.74 19.99
CA HIS A 15 -28.61 6.06 20.00
C HIS A 15 -27.83 6.19 18.69
N ALA A 16 -28.44 6.86 17.70
CA ALA A 16 -27.76 7.32 16.52
C ALA A 16 -26.60 8.21 16.99
N ASN A 17 -25.38 7.65 16.96
CA ASN A 17 -24.18 8.40 17.25
C ASN A 17 -24.11 9.54 16.24
N MET A 18 -24.44 10.74 16.70
CA MET A 18 -24.39 11.96 15.92
C MET A 18 -22.93 12.39 15.88
N TYR A 19 -22.28 12.25 14.73
CA TYR A 19 -20.92 12.72 14.53
C TYR A 19 -20.94 14.08 13.83
N VAL A 20 -20.09 14.98 14.33
CA VAL A 20 -19.80 16.28 13.70
C VAL A 20 -18.52 16.09 12.90
N VAL A 21 -18.57 16.38 11.60
CA VAL A 21 -17.37 16.49 10.75
C VAL A 21 -16.99 17.96 10.69
N LEU A 22 -15.74 18.26 11.03
CA LEU A 22 -15.21 19.62 11.07
C LEU A 22 -13.96 19.69 10.18
N ASP A 23 -14.02 20.53 9.15
CA ASP A 23 -12.85 20.91 8.35
C ASP A 23 -12.28 22.22 8.90
N VAL A 24 -11.02 22.20 9.34
CA VAL A 24 -10.33 23.36 9.91
C VAL A 24 -9.11 23.69 9.06
N THR A 25 -9.02 24.94 8.60
CA THR A 25 -7.82 25.48 7.94
C THR A 25 -7.12 26.42 8.91
N LEU A 26 -5.83 26.18 9.13
CA LEU A 26 -5.01 26.98 10.06
C LEU A 26 -4.09 27.90 9.26
N ASP A 27 -4.02 29.18 9.65
CA ASP A 27 -3.07 30.16 9.14
C ASP A 27 -2.34 30.85 10.31
N PRO A 28 -1.03 30.58 10.51
CA PRO A 28 -0.18 29.73 9.69
C PRO A 28 -0.53 28.24 9.83
N LEU A 29 -0.18 27.45 8.81
CA LEU A 29 -0.24 25.99 8.90
C LEU A 29 0.55 25.54 10.13
N LEU A 30 -0.05 24.70 10.97
CA LEU A 30 0.71 24.05 12.04
C LEU A 30 1.77 23.17 11.41
N VAL A 31 3.02 23.38 11.82
CA VAL A 31 4.10 22.47 11.47
C VAL A 31 3.90 21.22 12.34
N PRO A 32 3.73 20.02 11.74
CA PRO A 32 3.69 18.79 12.51
C PRO A 32 4.94 18.70 13.39
N ALA A 33 4.78 18.20 14.63
CA ALA A 33 5.94 17.95 15.46
C ALA A 33 6.87 16.97 14.74
N ASP A 34 8.18 17.24 14.74
CA ASP A 34 9.16 16.29 14.24
C ASP A 34 8.99 14.97 15.02
N ARG A 35 8.70 13.86 14.33
CA ARG A 35 8.83 12.54 14.95
C ARG A 35 10.31 12.33 15.30
N VAL A 36 10.62 12.37 16.59
CA VAL A 36 11.95 12.07 17.11
C VAL A 36 12.06 10.56 17.22
N GLN A 37 13.11 9.97 16.62
CA GLN A 37 13.35 8.55 16.81
C GLN A 37 13.52 8.23 18.30
N PRO A 38 12.84 7.19 18.82
CA PRO A 38 12.95 6.83 20.22
C PRO A 38 14.41 6.47 20.54
N ALA A 39 14.84 6.80 21.76
CA ALA A 39 16.16 6.40 22.24
C ALA A 39 16.28 4.87 22.18
N ILE A 40 17.46 4.36 21.82
CA ILE A 40 17.67 2.92 21.69
C ILE A 40 17.52 2.25 23.07
N VAL A 41 16.42 1.54 23.27
CA VAL A 41 16.17 0.69 24.43
C VAL A 41 16.65 -0.72 24.10
N ARG A 42 17.57 -1.24 24.91
CA ARG A 42 18.14 -2.58 24.67
C ARG A 42 17.06 -3.65 24.77
N GLY A 43 17.00 -4.52 23.77
CA GLY A 43 16.06 -5.61 23.71
C GLY A 43 16.70 -6.92 23.25
N LYS A 44 16.00 -7.62 22.34
CA LYS A 44 16.46 -8.91 21.79
C LYS A 44 17.57 -8.73 20.74
N GLU A 45 17.83 -7.51 20.28
CA GLU A 45 18.88 -7.26 19.29
C GLU A 45 20.29 -7.33 19.90
N PRO A 46 21.26 -7.98 19.23
CA PRO A 46 22.62 -8.03 19.72
C PRO A 46 23.24 -6.63 19.81
N ARG A 47 24.01 -6.39 20.89
CA ARG A 47 24.63 -5.08 21.15
C ARG A 47 25.50 -4.58 19.99
N LEU A 48 26.23 -5.47 19.33
CA LEU A 48 27.07 -5.12 18.18
C LEU A 48 26.25 -4.59 17.00
N VAL A 49 25.07 -5.16 16.76
CA VAL A 49 24.20 -4.74 15.66
C VAL A 49 23.55 -3.38 15.97
N LEU A 50 23.13 -3.15 17.22
CA LEU A 50 22.63 -1.84 17.66
C LEU A 50 23.69 -0.74 17.53
N GLN A 51 24.95 -1.04 17.85
CA GLN A 51 26.05 -0.11 17.64
C GLN A 51 26.22 0.26 16.16
N ARG A 52 26.18 -0.73 15.26
CA ARG A 52 26.25 -0.48 13.81
C ARG A 52 25.06 0.29 13.28
N CYS A 53 23.85 0.04 13.79
CA CYS A 53 22.67 0.86 13.45
C CYS A 53 22.86 2.31 13.88
N GLN A 54 23.41 2.57 15.08
CA GLN A 54 23.70 3.94 15.51
C GLN A 54 24.72 4.61 14.58
N GLU A 55 25.83 3.94 14.25
CA GLU A 55 26.82 4.45 13.30
C GLU A 55 26.20 4.74 11.92
N TRP A 56 25.29 3.88 11.46
CA TRP A 56 24.57 4.05 10.20
C TRP A 56 23.61 5.24 10.26
N MET A 57 22.80 5.36 11.31
CA MET A 57 21.89 6.49 11.52
C MET A 57 22.65 7.82 11.65
N ASP A 58 23.79 7.83 12.34
CA ASP A 58 24.65 9.00 12.45
C ASP A 58 25.16 9.48 11.08
N SER A 59 25.33 8.56 10.13
CA SER A 59 25.73 8.91 8.76
C SER A 59 24.65 9.68 7.97
N PHE A 60 23.38 9.62 8.38
CA PHE A 60 22.28 10.39 7.78
C PHE A 60 22.06 11.77 8.41
N LYS A 61 22.58 12.01 9.61
CA LYS A 61 22.50 13.33 10.27
C LYS A 61 23.07 14.45 9.39
N LYS A 62 24.07 14.14 8.56
CA LYS A 62 24.67 15.09 7.61
C LYS A 62 23.73 15.54 6.48
N TYR A 63 22.67 14.78 6.21
CA TYR A 63 21.69 15.08 5.16
C TYR A 63 20.40 15.71 5.72
N ASP A 64 20.30 15.86 7.05
CA ASP A 64 19.06 16.27 7.76
C ASP A 64 17.82 15.43 7.34
N ASP A 65 18.05 14.20 6.88
CA ASP A 65 16.98 13.33 6.41
C ASP A 65 16.42 12.50 7.57
N LYS A 66 15.42 13.08 8.25
CA LYS A 66 14.72 12.45 9.38
C LYS A 66 13.78 11.31 8.95
N ARG A 67 13.63 11.05 7.65
CA ARG A 67 12.72 10.02 7.12
C ARG A 67 13.28 8.60 7.17
N VAL A 68 14.58 8.46 7.43
CA VAL A 68 15.23 7.15 7.52
C VAL A 68 15.05 6.58 8.92
N LEU A 69 14.19 5.55 9.04
CA LEU A 69 13.95 4.82 10.27
C LEU A 69 14.73 3.50 10.27
N CYS A 70 15.42 3.19 11.37
CA CYS A 70 16.17 1.93 11.57
C CYS A 70 15.44 1.01 12.57
N LEU A 71 14.86 1.62 13.61
CA LEU A 71 14.34 0.96 14.80
C LEU A 71 12.92 1.41 15.08
N GLY A 72 12.08 0.48 15.53
CA GLY A 72 10.77 0.71 16.12
C GLY A 72 10.73 0.16 17.55
N THR A 73 9.75 0.59 18.34
CA THR A 73 9.56 0.11 19.73
C THR A 73 8.63 -1.10 19.70
N ASP A 74 9.04 -2.27 20.21
CA ASP A 74 8.14 -3.42 20.30
C ASP A 74 7.18 -3.34 21.49
N LEU A 75 6.23 -4.28 21.58
CA LEU A 75 5.26 -4.39 22.69
C LEU A 75 5.92 -4.52 24.08
N ASP A 76 7.17 -4.96 24.17
CA ASP A 76 7.92 -5.01 25.43
C ASP A 76 8.57 -3.65 25.77
N GLY A 77 8.37 -2.62 24.95
CA GLY A 77 9.01 -1.30 25.07
C GLY A 77 10.47 -1.29 24.64
N ARG A 78 10.92 -2.27 23.84
CA ARG A 78 12.34 -2.43 23.45
C ARG A 78 12.55 -2.07 21.99
N SER A 79 13.74 -1.58 21.64
CA SER A 79 14.06 -1.30 20.24
C SER A 79 14.28 -2.57 19.42
N ARG A 80 13.59 -2.64 18.29
CA ARG A 80 13.70 -3.70 17.27
C ARG A 80 14.00 -3.10 15.91
N PHE A 81 14.73 -3.84 15.08
CA PHE A 81 14.91 -3.43 13.69
C PHE A 81 13.60 -3.52 12.92
N ILE A 82 13.21 -2.42 12.26
CA ILE A 82 11.96 -2.36 11.50
C ILE A 82 11.93 -3.40 10.37
N CYS A 83 13.09 -3.73 9.80
CA CYS A 83 13.20 -4.73 8.75
C CYS A 83 12.89 -6.15 9.22
N ARG A 84 12.85 -6.42 10.54
CA ARG A 84 12.44 -7.74 11.07
C ARG A 84 10.95 -8.00 10.97
N PHE A 85 10.14 -6.95 10.89
CA PHE A 85 8.70 -7.07 10.71
C PHE A 85 8.33 -7.41 9.26
N ILE A 86 9.24 -7.17 8.31
CA ILE A 86 9.03 -7.54 6.90
C ILE A 86 9.46 -8.97 6.66
N ARG A 87 8.48 -9.87 6.55
CA ARG A 87 8.67 -11.29 6.23
C ARG A 87 7.48 -11.80 5.43
N PRO A 88 7.68 -12.49 4.29
CA PRO A 88 6.57 -13.06 3.53
C PRO A 88 5.64 -13.88 4.43
N GLN A 89 4.38 -13.46 4.54
CA GLN A 89 3.36 -14.07 5.38
C GLN A 89 2.27 -14.64 4.48
N LYS A 90 1.86 -15.88 4.74
CA LYS A 90 0.81 -16.51 3.95
C LYS A 90 -0.54 -15.80 4.20
N PRO A 91 -1.24 -15.32 3.15
CA PRO A 91 -2.57 -14.76 3.30
C PRO A 91 -3.60 -15.77 3.87
N PRO A 92 -4.73 -15.30 4.40
CA PRO A 92 -5.83 -16.16 4.83
C PRO A 92 -6.28 -17.14 3.73
N PRO A 93 -6.86 -18.31 4.09
CA PRO A 93 -7.15 -19.37 3.12
C PRO A 93 -8.07 -18.98 1.95
N HIS A 94 -8.91 -17.96 2.11
CA HIS A 94 -9.82 -17.49 1.06
C HIS A 94 -9.11 -16.63 0.00
N ILE A 95 -7.88 -16.17 0.25
CA ILE A 95 -7.06 -15.43 -0.70
C ILE A 95 -6.16 -16.43 -1.41
N ASN A 96 -6.53 -16.82 -2.63
CA ASN A 96 -5.74 -17.74 -3.42
C ASN A 96 -4.60 -16.99 -4.15
N PRO A 97 -3.31 -17.25 -3.85
CA PRO A 97 -2.19 -16.54 -4.49
C PRO A 97 -2.09 -16.77 -6.02
N SER A 98 -2.71 -17.83 -6.54
CA SER A 98 -2.80 -18.08 -7.98
C SER A 98 -3.86 -17.23 -8.68
N ASP A 99 -4.82 -16.66 -7.95
CA ASP A 99 -5.88 -15.82 -8.52
C ASP A 99 -5.25 -14.53 -9.07
N PRO A 100 -5.61 -14.06 -10.29
CA PRO A 100 -5.16 -12.77 -10.81
C PRO A 100 -5.37 -11.61 -9.82
N PHE A 101 -6.50 -11.61 -9.09
CA PHE A 101 -6.90 -10.55 -8.15
C PHE A 101 -6.41 -10.77 -6.70
N ALA A 102 -5.42 -11.62 -6.48
CA ALA A 102 -4.92 -11.93 -5.15
C ALA A 102 -4.37 -10.72 -4.40
N ILE A 103 -3.80 -9.74 -5.12
CA ILE A 103 -3.24 -8.50 -4.56
C ILE A 103 -4.39 -7.62 -4.02
N GLU A 104 -5.41 -7.40 -4.83
CA GLU A 104 -6.63 -6.67 -4.48
C GLU A 104 -7.37 -7.33 -3.33
N ALA A 105 -7.47 -8.67 -3.34
CA ALA A 105 -8.09 -9.43 -2.27
C ALA A 105 -7.31 -9.27 -0.94
N ALA A 106 -5.98 -9.28 -0.98
CA ALA A 106 -5.15 -9.03 0.20
C ALA A 106 -5.31 -7.59 0.71
N ALA A 107 -5.30 -6.60 -0.17
CA ALA A 107 -5.56 -5.20 0.19
C ALA A 107 -6.95 -5.02 0.81
N ARG A 108 -7.97 -5.67 0.23
CA ARG A 108 -9.34 -5.65 0.77
C ARG A 108 -9.45 -6.31 2.12
N TYR A 109 -8.73 -7.41 2.35
CA TYR A 109 -8.72 -8.08 3.64
C TYR A 109 -8.09 -7.19 4.72
N VAL A 110 -6.94 -6.59 4.43
CA VAL A 110 -6.25 -5.71 5.39
C VAL A 110 -7.08 -4.45 5.68
N SER A 111 -7.77 -3.89 4.68
CA SER A 111 -8.65 -2.73 4.87
C SER A 111 -9.90 -3.01 5.72
N LEU A 112 -10.20 -4.27 6.00
CA LEU A 112 -11.28 -4.65 6.92
C LEU A 112 -10.84 -4.64 8.38
N ILE A 113 -9.54 -4.60 8.66
CA ILE A 113 -9.03 -4.53 10.03
C ILE A 113 -9.26 -3.09 10.53
N PRO A 114 -9.87 -2.91 11.71
CA PRO A 114 -10.06 -1.59 12.30
C PRO A 114 -8.75 -0.82 12.50
N PHE A 115 -8.78 0.47 12.15
CA PHE A 115 -7.73 1.41 12.52
C PHE A 115 -7.90 1.86 13.97
N LEU A 116 -6.83 1.80 14.75
CA LEU A 116 -6.77 2.31 16.11
C LEU A 116 -5.34 2.77 16.43
N GLY A 117 -5.18 4.04 16.83
CA GLY A 117 -3.88 4.64 17.06
C GLY A 117 -3.18 4.11 18.32
N ASP A 118 -1.84 4.15 18.30
CA ASP A 118 -1.00 3.73 19.43
C ASP A 118 -1.38 4.34 20.78
N SER A 119 -1.69 5.64 20.80
CA SER A 119 -2.01 6.34 22.06
C SER A 119 -3.30 5.84 22.70
N GLU A 120 -4.20 5.26 21.90
CA GLU A 120 -5.45 4.65 22.36
C GLU A 120 -5.21 3.21 22.85
N LEU A 121 -4.29 2.47 22.21
CA LEU A 121 -3.93 1.10 22.57
C LEU A 121 -2.96 1.01 23.77
N TRP A 122 -1.95 1.87 23.80
CA TRP A 122 -0.86 1.87 24.76
C TRP A 122 -0.59 3.28 25.31
N PRO A 123 -1.34 3.75 26.32
CA PRO A 123 -1.16 5.12 26.84
C PRO A 123 0.24 5.46 27.41
N GLN A 124 1.10 4.45 27.60
CA GLN A 124 2.45 4.59 28.17
C GLN A 124 3.57 4.38 27.14
N LEU A 125 3.24 3.95 25.92
CA LEU A 125 4.18 3.73 24.84
C LEU A 125 3.74 4.58 23.64
N ASN A 126 4.70 5.11 22.91
CA ASN A 126 4.44 5.81 21.65
C ASN A 126 5.17 5.07 20.54
N ASP A 127 4.58 5.00 19.35
CA ASP A 127 5.19 4.43 18.15
C ASP A 127 5.57 2.95 18.36
N VAL A 128 4.55 2.16 18.71
CA VAL A 128 4.65 0.72 18.99
C VAL A 128 4.49 -0.04 17.68
N TRP A 129 5.41 -0.98 17.46
CA TRP A 129 5.46 -1.80 16.26
C TRP A 129 5.14 -3.24 16.63
N CYS A 130 4.16 -3.80 15.94
CA CYS A 130 3.70 -5.16 16.15
C CYS A 130 4.08 -6.08 14.98
N THR A 131 4.32 -7.35 15.30
CA THR A 131 4.38 -8.40 14.28
C THR A 131 2.99 -8.68 13.71
N ASP A 132 2.94 -9.24 12.48
CA ASP A 132 1.68 -9.68 11.86
C ASP A 132 0.81 -10.52 12.82
N GLN A 133 1.43 -11.41 13.60
CA GLN A 133 0.70 -12.27 14.53
C GLN A 133 0.11 -11.48 15.70
N GLU A 134 0.86 -10.54 16.27
CA GLU A 134 0.39 -9.67 17.36
C GLU A 134 -0.75 -8.78 16.85
N PHE A 135 -0.57 -8.12 15.71
CA PHE A 135 -1.58 -7.28 15.06
C PHE A 135 -2.88 -8.04 14.76
N LEU A 136 -2.78 -9.23 14.14
CA LEU A 136 -3.96 -10.06 13.86
C LEU A 136 -4.65 -10.58 15.13
N THR A 137 -3.91 -10.73 16.24
CA THR A 137 -4.47 -11.14 17.53
C THR A 137 -5.23 -9.99 18.20
N MET A 138 -4.74 -8.76 18.07
CA MET A 138 -5.40 -7.56 18.59
C MET A 138 -6.59 -7.12 17.74
N GLN A 139 -6.60 -7.49 16.45
CA GLN A 139 -7.66 -7.17 15.50
C GLN A 139 -7.86 -5.66 15.29
N CYS A 140 -6.83 -4.87 15.59
CA CYS A 140 -6.76 -3.43 15.37
C CYS A 140 -5.30 -2.97 15.49
N GLY A 141 -5.01 -1.79 14.96
CA GLY A 141 -3.67 -1.18 14.92
C GLY A 141 -3.66 0.01 13.98
N ASP A 142 -2.52 0.66 13.77
CA ASP A 142 -2.45 1.88 13.00
C ASP A 142 -1.71 1.69 11.67
N TRP A 143 -1.02 2.72 11.18
CA TRP A 143 -0.51 2.79 9.82
C TRP A 143 0.57 1.74 9.57
N GLU A 144 1.46 1.59 10.54
CA GLU A 144 2.63 0.72 10.54
C GLU A 144 2.19 -0.74 10.39
N GLU A 145 1.33 -1.25 11.28
CA GLU A 145 0.87 -2.65 11.26
C GLU A 145 0.09 -3.00 9.99
N HIS A 146 -0.83 -2.12 9.56
CA HIS A 146 -1.60 -2.35 8.34
C HIS A 146 -0.68 -2.46 7.11
N SER A 147 0.31 -1.57 7.01
CA SER A 147 1.24 -1.56 5.90
C SER A 147 2.19 -2.76 5.91
N ILE A 148 2.70 -3.13 7.09
CA ILE A 148 3.58 -4.30 7.27
C ILE A 148 2.85 -5.58 6.86
N LEU A 149 1.63 -5.80 7.37
CA LEU A 149 0.85 -6.99 7.06
C LEU A 149 0.55 -7.10 5.56
N LEU A 150 0.12 -5.99 4.95
CA LEU A 150 -0.17 -5.96 3.51
C LEU A 150 1.10 -6.22 2.67
N CYS A 151 2.21 -5.61 3.03
CA CYS A 151 3.50 -5.82 2.38
C CYS A 151 3.95 -7.29 2.49
N ASN A 152 3.76 -7.91 3.65
CA ASN A 152 4.08 -9.31 3.88
C ASN A 152 3.21 -10.27 3.07
N TYR A 153 1.91 -9.99 2.92
CA TYR A 153 1.02 -10.74 2.02
C TYR A 153 1.43 -10.60 0.56
N PHE A 154 1.74 -9.39 0.10
CA PHE A 154 2.23 -9.15 -1.26
C PHE A 154 3.52 -9.93 -1.53
N ASN A 155 4.49 -9.84 -0.62
CA ASN A 155 5.75 -10.58 -0.72
C ASN A 155 5.52 -12.09 -0.81
N TYR A 156 4.56 -12.64 -0.08
CA TYR A 156 4.20 -14.05 -0.18
C TYR A 156 3.57 -14.40 -1.52
N ILE A 157 2.59 -13.61 -1.99
CA ILE A 157 1.91 -13.83 -3.27
C ILE A 157 2.90 -13.77 -4.43
N ASP A 158 3.75 -12.75 -4.46
CA ASP A 158 4.75 -12.57 -5.51
C ASP A 158 5.77 -13.72 -5.49
N THR A 159 6.28 -14.11 -4.31
CA THR A 159 7.20 -15.27 -4.18
C THR A 159 6.53 -16.56 -4.62
N TYR A 160 5.26 -16.78 -4.26
CA TYR A 160 4.50 -17.95 -4.67
C TYR A 160 4.35 -18.01 -6.20
N ARG A 161 4.00 -16.89 -6.84
CA ARG A 161 3.85 -16.79 -8.29
C ARG A 161 5.18 -17.03 -9.01
N GLN A 162 6.27 -16.44 -8.51
CA GLN A 162 7.63 -16.63 -9.05
C GLN A 162 8.09 -18.09 -8.98
N THR A 163 7.87 -18.77 -7.85
CA THR A 163 8.29 -20.17 -7.65
C THR A 163 7.46 -21.16 -8.47
N ARG A 164 6.17 -20.90 -8.68
CA ARG A 164 5.31 -21.75 -9.54
C ARG A 164 5.50 -21.52 -11.03
N ALA A 165 6.05 -20.38 -11.44
CA ALA A 165 6.29 -20.06 -12.85
C ALA A 165 7.40 -20.91 -13.52
N ASN A 166 8.02 -21.89 -12.82
CA ASN A 166 8.99 -22.91 -13.25
C ASN A 166 9.24 -23.12 -14.77
N SER A 167 9.84 -22.13 -15.46
CA SER A 167 10.32 -22.28 -16.85
C SER A 167 11.35 -21.20 -17.23
N GLY A 168 12.37 -20.98 -16.42
CA GLY A 168 13.59 -20.25 -16.82
C GLY A 168 13.49 -18.73 -17.04
N TYR A 169 12.28 -18.16 -17.08
CA TYR A 169 12.05 -16.71 -17.21
C TYR A 169 10.80 -16.30 -16.42
N SER A 170 10.95 -15.92 -15.15
CA SER A 170 9.87 -15.19 -14.46
C SER A 170 9.74 -13.81 -15.11
N THR A 171 8.58 -13.54 -15.72
CA THR A 171 8.28 -12.20 -16.26
C THR A 171 8.03 -11.19 -15.14
N PHE A 172 7.71 -11.65 -13.93
CA PHE A 172 7.42 -10.82 -12.76
C PHE A 172 8.66 -10.60 -11.88
N ASP A 173 9.21 -9.38 -11.89
CA ASP A 173 10.21 -8.90 -10.93
C ASP A 173 9.63 -7.68 -10.22
N VAL A 174 8.66 -7.93 -9.34
CA VAL A 174 8.02 -6.91 -8.51
C VAL A 174 8.55 -7.04 -7.10
N ARG A 175 8.84 -5.90 -6.46
CA ARG A 175 9.26 -5.84 -5.06
C ARG A 175 8.32 -4.93 -4.27
N SER A 176 7.94 -5.36 -3.08
CA SER A 176 7.09 -4.60 -2.18
C SER A 176 7.91 -3.99 -1.04
N TYR A 177 7.58 -2.75 -0.67
CA TYR A 177 8.26 -1.96 0.35
C TYR A 177 7.21 -1.25 1.22
N CYS A 178 7.44 -1.17 2.53
CA CYS A 178 6.74 -0.19 3.35
C CYS A 178 7.44 1.15 3.19
N VAL A 179 6.68 2.18 2.83
CA VAL A 179 7.18 3.53 2.62
C VAL A 179 6.40 4.51 3.47
N LYS A 180 7.14 5.45 4.04
CA LYS A 180 6.60 6.58 4.76
C LYS A 180 6.31 7.71 3.77
N VAL A 181 5.10 8.26 3.80
CA VAL A 181 4.60 9.20 2.80
C VAL A 181 3.90 10.36 3.50
N ASP A 182 4.14 11.58 3.03
CA ASP A 182 3.34 12.75 3.41
C ASP A 182 2.13 12.84 2.47
N ALA A 183 0.99 12.32 2.93
CA ALA A 183 -0.29 12.35 2.23
C ALA A 183 -1.14 13.55 2.63
N VAL A 184 -2.10 13.91 1.78
CA VAL A 184 -3.06 14.99 2.03
C VAL A 184 -4.46 14.41 1.84
N PRO A 185 -5.37 14.53 2.83
CA PRO A 185 -5.27 15.31 4.07
C PRO A 185 -4.63 14.59 5.28
N GLU A 186 -4.30 13.31 5.17
CA GLU A 186 -3.97 12.44 6.32
C GLU A 186 -2.64 12.81 7.02
N GLY A 187 -1.75 13.54 6.34
CA GLY A 187 -0.43 13.87 6.85
C GLY A 187 0.54 12.71 6.68
N GLU A 188 1.37 12.47 7.68
CA GLU A 188 2.41 11.45 7.63
C GLU A 188 1.80 10.05 7.84
N ILE A 189 1.84 9.23 6.80
CA ILE A 189 1.26 7.88 6.79
C ILE A 189 2.24 6.82 6.28
N TRP A 190 1.88 5.55 6.47
CA TRP A 190 2.55 4.43 5.83
C TRP A 190 1.73 3.86 4.68
N MET A 191 2.42 3.52 3.60
CA MET A 191 1.85 2.87 2.43
C MET A 191 2.72 1.71 1.99
N VAL A 192 2.16 0.81 1.19
CA VAL A 192 2.92 -0.27 0.54
C VAL A 192 3.22 0.12 -0.91
N LEU A 193 4.50 0.37 -1.20
CA LEU A 193 5.00 0.57 -2.55
C LEU A 193 5.30 -0.78 -3.20
N ARG A 194 4.62 -1.12 -4.29
CA ARG A 194 5.04 -2.18 -5.20
C ARG A 194 5.76 -1.56 -6.38
N ARG A 195 6.97 -2.03 -6.69
CA ARG A 195 7.76 -1.56 -7.83
C ARG A 195 8.07 -2.72 -8.75
N ASP A 196 7.68 -2.59 -10.01
CA ASP A 196 8.20 -3.43 -11.09
C ASP A 196 9.64 -3.02 -11.38
N CYS A 197 10.59 -3.91 -11.07
CA CYS A 197 12.01 -3.68 -11.26
C CYS A 197 12.46 -3.73 -12.73
N LYS A 198 11.61 -4.18 -13.66
CA LYS A 198 11.88 -4.16 -15.11
C LYS A 198 11.47 -2.85 -15.75
N THR A 199 10.22 -2.44 -15.53
CA THR A 199 9.67 -1.22 -16.13
C THR A 199 9.90 0.03 -15.29
N GLY A 200 10.13 -0.14 -14.00
CA GLY A 200 10.20 0.95 -13.02
C GLY A 200 8.84 1.48 -12.59
N HIS A 201 7.73 0.94 -13.11
CA HIS A 201 6.38 1.35 -12.70
C HIS A 201 6.17 1.06 -11.21
N CYS A 202 5.44 1.95 -10.56
CA CYS A 202 5.17 1.88 -9.13
C CYS A 202 3.66 1.86 -8.87
N GLU A 203 3.25 1.13 -7.84
CA GLU A 203 1.90 1.15 -7.29
C GLU A 203 2.01 1.48 -5.80
N PHE A 204 1.29 2.49 -5.35
CA PHE A 204 1.19 2.82 -3.93
C PHE A 204 -0.14 2.32 -3.40
N TRP A 205 -0.10 1.45 -2.40
CA TRP A 205 -1.28 0.84 -1.80
C TRP A 205 -1.53 1.44 -0.43
N HIS A 206 -2.70 2.03 -0.26
CA HIS A 206 -3.19 2.54 1.02
C HIS A 206 -3.86 1.38 1.78
N ALA A 207 -3.20 0.86 2.82
CA ALA A 207 -3.63 -0.37 3.47
C ALA A 207 -5.01 -0.27 4.16
N ILE A 208 -5.33 0.88 4.77
CA ILE A 208 -6.63 1.10 5.45
C ILE A 208 -7.78 1.30 4.46
N GLN A 209 -7.57 2.04 3.37
CA GLN A 209 -8.61 2.27 2.37
C GLN A 209 -8.72 1.10 1.37
N GLY A 210 -7.69 0.27 1.27
CA GLY A 210 -7.56 -0.76 0.21
C GLY A 210 -7.39 -0.17 -1.19
N ALA A 211 -7.02 1.12 -1.29
CA ALA A 211 -6.89 1.83 -2.56
C ALA A 211 -5.48 1.67 -3.16
N CYS A 212 -5.40 1.68 -4.49
CA CYS A 212 -4.15 1.61 -5.25
C CYS A 212 -3.98 2.86 -6.13
N PHE A 213 -2.79 3.45 -6.08
CA PHE A 213 -2.38 4.58 -6.92
C PHE A 213 -1.23 4.15 -7.83
N PHE A 214 -1.51 4.07 -9.14
CA PHE A 214 -0.50 3.71 -10.13
C PHE A 214 0.32 4.93 -10.56
N VAL A 215 1.63 4.81 -10.47
CA VAL A 215 2.60 5.83 -10.87
C VAL A 215 3.49 5.25 -11.97
N PRO A 216 3.30 5.64 -13.24
CA PRO A 216 4.13 5.14 -14.30
C PRO A 216 5.56 5.67 -14.17
N PHE A 217 6.57 4.82 -14.41
CA PHE A 217 7.94 5.29 -14.58
C PHE A 217 7.99 6.33 -15.70
N ARG A 218 8.66 7.44 -15.39
CA ARG A 218 9.03 8.45 -16.37
C ARG A 218 10.52 8.66 -16.20
N GLU A 219 11.25 8.67 -17.31
CA GLU A 219 12.64 9.04 -17.26
C GLU A 219 12.78 10.40 -16.58
N PRO A 220 13.76 10.55 -15.67
CA PRO A 220 13.96 11.83 -15.01
C PRO A 220 14.21 12.89 -16.09
N PRO A 221 13.52 14.04 -16.02
CA PRO A 221 13.71 15.08 -17.02
C PRO A 221 15.19 15.47 -17.04
N THR A 222 15.72 15.59 -18.26
CA THR A 222 17.07 16.08 -18.50
C THR A 222 17.24 17.45 -17.84
N TRP A 223 18.49 17.86 -17.59
CA TRP A 223 18.77 19.16 -16.97
C TRP A 223 18.14 20.32 -17.77
N LEU A 224 18.05 20.19 -19.11
CA LEU A 224 17.40 21.15 -20.01
C LEU A 224 15.88 21.23 -19.78
N GLU A 225 15.22 20.08 -19.63
CA GLU A 225 13.77 20.01 -19.39
C GLU A 225 13.38 20.56 -18.01
N ARG A 226 14.26 20.44 -17.02
CA ARG A 226 14.07 21.04 -15.68
C ARG A 226 14.18 22.57 -15.72
N MET A 227 15.04 23.12 -16.58
CA MET A 227 15.26 24.57 -16.71
C MET A 227 14.19 25.26 -17.56
N CYS A 228 13.51 24.54 -18.45
CA CYS A 228 12.45 25.09 -19.31
C CYS A 228 11.29 24.09 -19.48
N PRO A 229 10.33 24.05 -18.53
CA PRO A 229 9.17 23.15 -18.59
C PRO A 229 8.29 23.34 -19.84
N THR A 230 8.37 24.52 -20.47
CA THR A 230 7.56 24.93 -21.62
C THR A 230 8.16 24.53 -22.98
N ARG A 231 9.40 24.05 -23.03
CA ARG A 231 10.00 23.47 -24.26
C ARG A 231 9.98 21.96 -24.20
N ARG A 232 8.80 21.35 -24.33
CA ARG A 232 8.75 19.96 -24.83
C ARG A 232 9.37 19.94 -26.24
N PRO A 233 10.26 18.99 -26.56
CA PRO A 233 10.66 18.78 -27.94
C PRO A 233 9.42 18.48 -28.77
N ARG A 234 9.18 19.24 -29.84
CA ARG A 234 8.19 18.88 -30.87
C ARG A 234 8.71 17.63 -31.59
N GLY A 235 8.50 16.46 -31.01
CA GLY A 235 9.06 15.23 -31.57
C GLY A 235 8.58 13.90 -30.96
N ALA A 236 7.62 13.92 -30.03
CA ALA A 236 7.05 12.70 -29.45
C ALA A 236 5.51 12.70 -29.46
N ALA A 237 4.93 13.23 -30.54
CA ALA A 237 3.53 12.96 -30.90
C ALA A 237 3.53 12.01 -32.10
N GLY A 238 3.16 10.75 -31.85
CA GLY A 238 3.21 9.63 -32.78
C GLY A 238 3.99 8.50 -32.12
N VAL A 239 3.37 7.49 -31.52
CA VAL A 239 2.30 6.64 -32.07
C VAL A 239 1.39 6.20 -30.91
N ALA A 240 0.17 6.72 -30.86
CA ALA A 240 -0.95 6.08 -30.16
C ALA A 240 -2.25 6.53 -30.84
N SER A 241 -3.14 5.56 -31.06
CA SER A 241 -4.50 5.68 -31.59
C SER A 241 -4.66 5.76 -33.12
N ARG A 242 -4.68 4.58 -33.76
CA ARG A 242 -5.64 4.27 -34.83
C ARG A 242 -6.03 2.78 -34.71
N ALA A 243 -6.89 2.47 -33.76
CA ALA A 243 -7.63 1.21 -33.71
C ALA A 243 -8.89 1.39 -32.84
N ALA A 244 -9.82 2.22 -33.30
CA ALA A 244 -11.24 2.18 -32.99
C ALA A 244 -11.92 3.26 -33.83
N GLU A 245 -13.18 3.04 -34.21
CA GLU A 245 -14.03 3.92 -35.03
C GLU A 245 -13.94 3.68 -36.55
N GLY A 246 -14.57 2.59 -36.97
CA GLY A 246 -15.10 2.41 -38.32
C GLY A 246 -16.53 1.90 -38.24
N GLY A 247 -17.48 2.82 -38.11
CA GLY A 247 -18.92 2.53 -38.03
C GLY A 247 -19.74 3.50 -38.89
N ALA A 248 -20.29 2.94 -39.98
CA ALA A 248 -21.54 3.28 -40.66
C ALA A 248 -21.61 4.44 -41.70
N ALA A 249 -22.31 4.06 -42.79
CA ALA A 249 -22.98 4.82 -43.87
C ALA A 249 -22.10 5.33 -45.04
N GLY A 250 -22.39 5.06 -46.32
CA GLY A 250 -23.49 4.35 -46.98
C GLY A 250 -23.32 4.35 -48.51
N GLU A 251 -24.05 3.45 -49.20
CA GLU A 251 -24.56 3.46 -50.60
C GLU A 251 -23.60 3.81 -51.78
N GLU A 252 -23.61 3.20 -52.98
CA GLU A 252 -24.60 2.37 -53.69
C GLU A 252 -23.92 1.65 -54.88
N ALA A 253 -24.44 0.47 -55.23
CA ALA A 253 -24.54 -0.21 -56.55
C ALA A 253 -23.35 -0.26 -57.55
N ALA A 254 -22.93 -1.48 -57.96
CA ALA A 254 -23.53 -2.17 -59.12
C ALA A 254 -22.78 -3.46 -59.55
N LEU A 255 -23.60 -4.49 -59.83
CA LEU A 255 -23.45 -5.61 -60.78
C LEU A 255 -22.47 -6.80 -60.54
N LYS A 256 -23.10 -7.94 -60.18
CA LYS A 256 -22.77 -9.37 -60.46
C LYS A 256 -22.68 -9.66 -61.98
N PRO A 257 -22.10 -10.78 -62.49
CA PRO A 257 -22.35 -12.21 -62.12
C PRO A 257 -21.07 -13.11 -62.01
N ARG A 258 -20.98 -14.13 -61.13
CA ARG A 258 -21.56 -15.50 -61.07
C ARG A 258 -20.65 -16.57 -61.71
N ALA A 259 -20.68 -17.77 -61.10
CA ALA A 259 -20.06 -19.08 -61.46
C ALA A 259 -18.66 -19.30 -60.82
N ASP A 260 -18.30 -20.40 -60.16
CA ASP A 260 -18.93 -21.70 -59.90
C ASP A 260 -18.22 -22.37 -58.68
N GLU A 261 -18.83 -23.47 -58.25
CA GLU A 261 -18.66 -24.33 -57.06
C GLU A 261 -17.31 -25.09 -56.87
N PRO A 262 -17.15 -25.88 -55.76
CA PRO A 262 -15.86 -26.16 -55.12
C PRO A 262 -15.25 -27.53 -55.49
N GLY A 263 -13.99 -27.72 -55.10
CA GLY A 263 -13.33 -29.03 -55.13
C GLY A 263 -12.30 -29.17 -53.99
N LEU A 264 -12.66 -30.06 -53.04
CA LEU A 264 -11.84 -30.76 -52.03
C LEU A 264 -11.22 -29.95 -50.88
#